data_AF-A0A0S8A013-F1
#
_entry.id   AF-A0A0S8A013-F1
#
_cell.length_a   1.000
_cell.length_b   1.000
_cell.length_c   1.000
_cell.angle_alpha   90.00
_cell.angle_beta   90.00
_cell.angle_gamma   90.00
#
_symmetry.space_group_name_H-M   'P 1'
#
loop_
_entity.id
_entity.type
_entity.pdbx_description
1 polymer ?
#
loop_
_entity_poly.entity_id
_entity_poly.type
_entity_poly.pdbx_seq_one_letter_code
_entity_poly.pdbx_strand_id
1 'polypeptide(L)'
;MAFEYSKFQKYAIKWLTIFSILCVVNSLLVIVFGFWNFNGYFLAFMLPFTHLSVVYGFYLVFFFYKIRTGQLFDDDEQYIKNNYPIIWGKLHPWGDYSINTFAATGFIKSRYDDGTDERLNHIKFRYKVNRNLLSWPFYLTLVIWMSNLLLIAILGWHWPE
;
A
#
# COMPACT_ATOMS: atom_id res chain seq x y z
N MET A 1 10.26 23.04 5.39
CA MET A 1 9.65 23.14 4.05
C MET A 1 8.43 22.22 4.02
N ALA A 2 7.26 22.71 3.63
CA ALA A 2 6.05 21.88 3.53
C ALA A 2 5.98 21.26 2.14
N PHE A 3 6.14 19.94 2.04
CA PHE A 3 6.01 19.22 0.78
C PHE A 3 4.53 18.99 0.46
N GLU A 4 4.11 19.34 -0.75
CA GLU A 4 2.72 19.19 -1.17
C GLU A 4 2.39 17.76 -1.61
N TYR A 5 1.20 17.29 -1.21
CA TYR A 5 0.70 16.00 -1.67
C TYR A 5 0.22 16.07 -3.13
N SER A 6 0.57 15.05 -3.91
CA SER A 6 0.04 14.90 -5.27
C SER A 6 -1.47 14.64 -5.26
N LYS A 7 -2.14 14.89 -6.40
CA LYS A 7 -3.58 14.61 -6.56
C LYS A 7 -3.90 13.15 -6.20
N PHE A 8 -3.08 12.21 -6.68
CA PHE A 8 -3.21 10.79 -6.36
C PHE A 8 -3.12 10.53 -4.85
N GLN A 9 -2.13 11.10 -4.17
CA GLN A 9 -1.97 10.93 -2.72
C GLN A 9 -3.16 11.47 -1.95
N LYS A 10 -3.71 12.63 -2.33
CA LYS A 10 -4.92 13.19 -1.73
C LYS A 10 -6.13 12.24 -1.88
N TYR A 11 -6.31 11.65 -3.07
CA TYR A 11 -7.37 10.65 -3.30
C TYR A 11 -7.13 9.37 -2.50
N ALA A 12 -5.91 8.85 -2.49
CA ALA A 12 -5.54 7.65 -1.76
C ALA A 12 -5.73 7.83 -0.24
N ILE A 13 -5.42 9.00 0.31
CA ILE A 13 -5.71 9.32 1.72
C ILE A 13 -7.21 9.28 2.00
N LYS A 14 -8.04 9.92 1.17
CA LYS A 14 -9.51 9.89 1.34
C LYS A 14 -10.04 8.46 1.29
N TRP A 15 -9.59 7.69 0.30
CA TRP A 15 -9.95 6.28 0.17
C TRP A 15 -9.50 5.47 1.39
N LEU A 16 -8.29 5.68 1.90
CA LEU A 16 -7.76 5.02 3.08
C LEU A 16 -8.58 5.32 4.34
N THR A 17 -9.01 6.57 4.52
CA THR A 17 -9.90 6.96 5.62
C THR A 17 -11.24 6.22 5.54
N ILE A 18 -11.87 6.21 4.36
CA ILE A 18 -13.14 5.51 4.14
C ILE A 18 -12.97 4.01 4.38
N PHE A 19 -11.92 3.42 3.81
CA PHE A 19 -11.60 2.01 3.98
C PHE A 19 -11.37 1.65 5.46
N SER A 20 -10.70 2.52 6.22
CA SER A 20 -10.48 2.30 7.65
C SER A 20 -11.79 2.29 8.44
N ILE A 21 -12.70 3.21 8.14
CA ILE A 21 -14.05 3.23 8.72
C ILE A 21 -14.81 1.95 8.36
N LEU A 22 -14.78 1.54 7.09
CA LEU A 22 -15.42 0.30 6.64
C LEU A 22 -14.85 -0.93 7.34
N CYS A 23 -13.55 -0.98 7.62
CA CYS A 23 -12.95 -2.11 8.34
C CYS A 23 -13.40 -2.16 9.82
N VAL A 24 -13.60 -1.00 10.47
CA VAL A 24 -14.18 -0.94 11.82
C VAL A 24 -15.63 -1.41 11.80
N VAL A 25 -16.45 -0.91 10.87
CA VAL A 25 -17.85 -1.34 10.69
C VAL A 25 -17.91 -2.85 10.42
N ASN A 26 -17.01 -3.37 9.58
CA ASN A 26 -16.93 -4.80 9.29
C ASN A 26 -16.65 -5.63 10.54
N SER A 27 -15.74 -5.17 11.41
CA SER A 27 -15.44 -5.84 12.67
C SER A 27 -16.65 -5.89 13.60
N LEU A 28 -17.42 -4.79 13.67
CA LEU A 28 -18.67 -4.76 14.43
C LEU A 28 -19.72 -5.71 13.85
N LEU A 29 -19.86 -5.77 12.52
CA LEU A 29 -20.78 -6.69 11.86
C LEU A 29 -20.40 -8.16 12.08
N VAL A 30 -19.11 -8.48 12.03
CA VAL A 30 -18.56 -9.80 12.35
C VAL A 30 -18.94 -10.21 13.78
N ILE A 31 -18.81 -9.30 14.74
CA ILE A 31 -19.23 -9.54 16.14
C ILE A 31 -20.73 -9.81 16.21
N VAL A 32 -21.56 -8.92 15.65
CA VAL A 32 -23.03 -9.02 15.72
C VAL A 32 -23.55 -10.29 15.04
N PHE A 33 -23.06 -10.60 13.83
CA PHE A 33 -23.48 -11.79 13.09
C PHE A 33 -22.98 -13.08 13.73
N GLY A 34 -21.80 -13.07 14.35
CA GLY A 34 -21.28 -14.19 15.13
C GLY A 34 -22.16 -14.49 16.34
N PHE A 35 -22.60 -13.46 17.08
CA PHE A 35 -23.52 -13.64 18.21
C PHE A 35 -24.89 -14.20 17.81
N TRP A 36 -25.36 -13.85 16.61
CA TRP A 36 -26.71 -14.22 16.15
C TRP A 36 -26.71 -15.45 15.21
N ASN A 37 -25.59 -16.17 15.08
CA ASN A 37 -25.44 -17.36 14.25
C ASN A 37 -25.92 -17.19 12.79
N PHE A 38 -25.69 -16.00 12.21
CA PHE A 38 -26.05 -15.76 10.80
C PHE A 38 -24.93 -16.22 9.85
N ASN A 39 -25.30 -17.04 8.85
CA ASN A 39 -24.39 -17.50 7.78
C ASN A 39 -23.72 -16.37 6.97
N GLY A 40 -24.22 -15.13 7.05
CA GLY A 40 -23.62 -13.95 6.39
C GLY A 40 -22.24 -13.54 6.93
N TYR A 41 -21.81 -14.14 8.05
CA TYR A 41 -20.53 -13.90 8.70
C TYR A 41 -19.31 -14.10 7.77
N PHE A 42 -19.30 -15.18 6.99
CA PHE A 42 -18.20 -15.50 6.08
C PHE A 42 -17.99 -14.39 5.05
N LEU A 43 -19.09 -13.81 4.56
CA LEU A 43 -19.06 -12.75 3.56
C LEU A 43 -18.44 -11.46 4.14
N ALA A 44 -18.81 -11.10 5.37
CA ALA A 44 -18.21 -9.97 6.08
C ALA A 44 -16.71 -10.19 6.35
N PHE A 45 -16.32 -11.42 6.67
CA PHE A 45 -14.92 -11.77 6.89
C PHE A 45 -14.05 -11.65 5.63
N MET A 46 -14.60 -12.00 4.46
CA MET A 46 -13.89 -12.02 3.17
C MET A 46 -13.91 -10.68 2.41
N LEU A 47 -14.82 -9.76 2.77
CA LEU A 47 -15.03 -8.49 2.06
C LEU A 47 -13.76 -7.61 2.00
N PRO A 48 -12.98 -7.44 3.10
CA PRO A 48 -11.75 -6.64 3.06
C PRO A 48 -10.69 -7.20 2.11
N PHE A 49 -10.55 -8.54 2.03
CA PHE A 49 -9.61 -9.18 1.10
C PHE A 49 -10.04 -9.03 -0.34
N THR A 50 -11.33 -9.16 -0.61
CA THR A 50 -11.89 -8.97 -1.96
C THR A 50 -11.62 -7.54 -2.43
N HIS A 51 -11.86 -6.54 -1.57
CA HIS A 51 -11.60 -5.14 -1.88
C HIS A 51 -10.11 -4.87 -2.15
N LEU A 52 -9.21 -5.38 -1.29
CA LEU A 52 -7.76 -5.25 -1.51
C LEU A 52 -7.30 -5.95 -2.81
N SER A 53 -7.86 -7.12 -3.11
CA SER A 53 -7.52 -7.89 -4.32
C SER A 53 -7.95 -7.14 -5.58
N VAL A 54 -9.13 -6.51 -5.58
CA VAL A 54 -9.60 -5.68 -6.69
C VAL A 54 -8.67 -4.48 -6.89
N VAL A 55 -8.32 -3.77 -5.82
CA VAL A 55 -7.42 -2.60 -5.90
C VAL A 55 -6.03 -3.01 -6.40
N TYR A 56 -5.49 -4.13 -5.92
CA TYR A 56 -4.22 -4.66 -6.38
C TYR A 56 -4.28 -5.10 -7.85
N GLY A 57 -5.38 -5.74 -8.26
CA GLY A 57 -5.64 -6.09 -9.65
C GLY A 57 -5.64 -4.86 -10.58
N PHE A 58 -6.32 -3.78 -10.19
CA PHE A 58 -6.28 -2.51 -10.93
C PHE A 58 -4.86 -1.95 -11.04
N TYR A 59 -4.08 -2.01 -9.96
CA TYR A 59 -2.69 -1.56 -9.96
C TYR A 59 -1.83 -2.38 -10.94
N LEU A 60 -1.97 -3.71 -10.95
CA LEU A 60 -1.28 -4.58 -11.90
C LEU A 60 -1.66 -4.26 -13.35
N VAL A 61 -2.96 -4.11 -13.65
CA VAL A 61 -3.44 -3.76 -14.99
C VAL A 61 -2.83 -2.43 -15.45
N PHE A 62 -2.83 -1.42 -14.58
CA PHE A 62 -2.23 -0.12 -14.87
C PHE A 62 -0.71 -0.20 -15.07
N PHE A 63 -0.01 -1.02 -14.28
CA PHE A 63 1.41 -1.27 -14.45
C PHE A 63 1.72 -1.92 -15.81
N PHE A 64 0.99 -2.95 -16.20
CA PHE A 64 1.13 -3.57 -17.52
C PHE A 64 0.78 -2.62 -18.67
N TYR A 65 -0.23 -1.76 -18.48
CA TYR A 65 -0.55 -0.71 -19.44
C TYR A 65 0.63 0.26 -19.64
N LYS A 66 1.25 0.74 -18.55
CA LYS A 66 2.43 1.60 -18.61
C LYS A 66 3.63 0.94 -19.27
N ILE A 67 3.83 -0.36 -19.03
CA ILE A 67 4.84 -1.15 -19.75
C ILE A 67 4.60 -1.09 -21.25
N ARG A 68 3.36 -1.33 -21.68
CA ARG A 68 3.00 -1.34 -23.09
C ARG A 68 3.13 0.03 -23.76
N THR A 69 2.86 1.12 -23.06
CA THR A 69 2.92 2.48 -23.63
C THR A 69 4.30 3.13 -23.56
N GLY A 70 5.31 2.45 -23.00
CA GLY A 70 6.66 3.00 -22.83
C GLY A 70 6.76 4.12 -21.79
N GLN A 71 5.69 4.40 -21.05
CA GLN A 71 5.63 5.43 -20.01
C GLN A 71 6.01 4.87 -18.63
N LEU A 72 7.07 4.06 -18.58
CA LEU A 72 7.51 3.43 -17.33
C LEU A 72 8.05 4.47 -16.35
N PHE A 73 8.99 5.29 -16.83
CA PHE A 73 9.75 6.21 -16.00
C PHE A 73 9.00 7.52 -15.88
N ASP A 74 8.59 7.84 -14.66
CA ASP A 74 8.12 9.18 -14.31
C ASP A 74 9.30 10.16 -14.40
N ASP A 75 9.04 11.47 -14.53
CA ASP A 75 10.09 12.50 -14.64
C ASP A 75 11.10 12.45 -13.48
N ASP A 76 10.63 11.99 -12.31
CA ASP A 76 11.43 11.81 -11.10
C ASP A 76 12.43 10.64 -11.22
N GLU A 77 12.04 9.55 -11.88
CA GLU A 77 12.94 8.41 -12.10
C GLU A 77 13.97 8.75 -13.18
N GLN A 78 13.56 9.45 -14.24
CA GLN A 78 14.51 9.98 -15.23
C GLN A 78 15.50 10.96 -14.60
N TYR A 79 15.04 11.79 -13.66
CA TYR A 79 15.91 12.70 -12.94
C TYR A 79 17.00 11.97 -12.13
N ILE A 80 16.62 10.94 -11.37
CA ILE A 80 17.59 10.13 -10.60
C ILE A 80 18.53 9.40 -11.55
N LYS A 81 18.03 8.81 -12.63
CA LYS A 81 18.84 8.10 -13.63
C LYS A 81 19.89 9.01 -14.25
N ASN A 82 19.52 10.23 -14.61
CA ASN A 82 20.40 11.17 -15.32
C ASN A 82 21.38 11.90 -14.40
N ASN A 83 20.99 12.25 -13.17
CA ASN A 83 21.80 13.08 -12.27
C ASN A 83 22.51 12.26 -11.18
N TYR A 84 21.98 11.08 -10.83
CA TYR A 84 22.46 10.25 -9.73
C TYR A 84 22.60 8.77 -10.14
N PRO A 85 23.46 8.43 -11.11
CA PRO A 85 23.59 7.06 -11.64
C PRO A 85 24.00 6.03 -10.56
N ILE A 86 24.74 6.46 -9.53
CA ILE A 86 25.12 5.60 -8.40
C ILE A 86 23.89 5.22 -7.56
N ILE A 87 22.96 6.16 -7.34
CA ILE A 87 21.70 5.89 -6.64
C ILE A 87 20.82 5.01 -7.53
N TRP A 88 20.75 5.32 -8.83
CA TRP A 88 20.02 4.53 -9.81
C TRP A 88 20.45 3.06 -9.82
N GLY A 89 21.76 2.78 -9.91
CA GLY A 89 22.27 1.40 -9.92
C GLY A 89 21.96 0.61 -8.64
N LYS A 90 21.84 1.29 -7.49
CA LYS A 90 21.40 0.64 -6.24
C LYS A 90 19.91 0.33 -6.26
N LEU A 91 19.11 1.24 -6.79
CA LEU A 91 17.66 1.08 -6.92
C LEU A 91 17.29 0.04 -7.98
N HIS A 92 18.07 -0.06 -9.06
CA HIS A 92 17.81 -0.85 -10.26
C HIS A 92 19.01 -1.78 -10.59
N PRO A 93 19.34 -2.77 -9.73
CA PRO A 93 20.57 -3.55 -9.84
C PRO A 93 20.65 -4.44 -11.10
N TRP A 94 19.50 -4.83 -11.66
CA TRP A 94 19.40 -5.63 -12.89
C TRP A 94 18.87 -4.82 -14.08
N GLY A 95 19.06 -3.49 -14.02
CA GLY A 95 18.61 -2.56 -15.04
C GLY A 95 17.25 -1.95 -14.75
N ASP A 96 16.83 -1.09 -15.67
CA ASP A 96 15.71 -0.15 -15.55
C ASP A 96 14.38 -0.75 -15.06
N TYR A 97 14.12 -2.03 -15.33
CA TYR A 97 12.88 -2.72 -14.92
C TYR A 97 12.94 -3.36 -13.53
N SER A 98 14.12 -3.43 -12.92
CA SER A 98 14.31 -4.05 -11.61
C SER A 98 14.15 -3.02 -10.51
N ILE A 99 13.48 -3.35 -9.41
CA ILE A 99 13.45 -2.49 -8.21
C ILE A 99 13.97 -3.28 -7.03
N ASN A 100 15.01 -2.74 -6.38
CA ASN A 100 15.50 -3.24 -5.11
C ASN A 100 14.80 -2.51 -3.96
N THR A 101 13.83 -3.18 -3.34
CA THR A 101 13.01 -2.62 -2.24
C THR A 101 13.83 -2.26 -1.00
N PHE A 102 14.93 -2.98 -0.73
CA PHE A 102 15.85 -2.64 0.37
C PHE A 102 16.60 -1.35 0.07
N ALA A 103 17.10 -1.20 -1.16
CA ALA A 103 17.74 0.04 -1.59
C ALA A 103 16.75 1.20 -1.62
N ALA A 104 15.52 1.02 -2.10
CA ALA A 104 14.48 2.03 -2.05
C ALA A 104 14.19 2.51 -0.61
N THR A 105 14.18 1.58 0.35
CA THR A 105 14.04 1.93 1.77
C THR A 105 15.26 2.67 2.31
N GLY A 106 16.47 2.29 1.90
CA GLY A 106 17.71 3.00 2.24
C GLY A 106 17.74 4.42 1.67
N PHE A 107 17.29 4.60 0.43
CA PHE A 107 17.17 5.88 -0.24
C PHE A 107 16.22 6.83 0.50
N ILE A 108 15.03 6.35 0.89
CA ILE A 108 14.08 7.12 1.72
C ILE A 108 14.69 7.58 3.06
N LYS A 109 15.66 6.81 3.60
CA LYS A 109 16.37 7.12 4.85
C LYS A 109 17.65 7.95 4.64
N SER A 110 17.82 8.57 3.46
CA SER A 110 19.00 9.37 3.08
C SER A 110 20.33 8.61 3.19
N ARG A 111 20.37 7.29 2.95
CA ARG A 111 21.64 6.53 2.98
C ARG A 111 22.54 6.76 1.77
N TYR A 112 22.02 7.36 0.70
CA TYR A 112 22.71 7.45 -0.59
C TYR A 112 22.88 8.88 -1.10
N ASP A 113 22.48 9.88 -0.30
CA ASP A 113 22.68 11.30 -0.59
C ASP A 113 23.04 12.05 0.69
N ASP A 114 23.54 13.27 0.52
CA ASP A 114 23.90 14.22 1.58
C ASP A 114 22.73 15.13 1.99
N GLY A 115 21.56 14.96 1.38
CA GLY A 115 20.35 15.73 1.64
C GLY A 115 20.35 17.16 1.08
N THR A 116 21.32 17.55 0.25
CA THR A 116 21.44 18.92 -0.26
C THR A 116 20.48 19.23 -1.41
N ASP A 117 20.11 18.22 -2.21
CA ASP A 117 19.23 18.37 -3.37
C ASP A 117 17.74 18.38 -2.98
N GLU A 118 17.09 19.53 -3.18
CA GLU A 118 15.67 19.72 -2.90
C GLU A 118 14.75 18.83 -3.74
N ARG A 119 15.08 18.61 -5.02
CA ARG A 119 14.29 17.75 -5.90
C ARG A 119 14.41 16.30 -5.47
N LEU A 120 15.62 15.86 -5.12
CA LEU A 120 15.85 14.51 -4.60
C LEU A 120 15.10 14.30 -3.26
N ASN A 121 15.10 15.31 -2.39
CA ASN A 121 14.32 15.31 -1.15
C ASN A 121 12.81 15.21 -1.41
N HIS A 122 12.29 15.91 -2.42
CA HIS A 122 10.90 15.80 -2.84
C HIS A 122 10.56 14.40 -3.37
N ILE A 123 11.45 13.79 -4.16
CA ILE A 123 11.28 12.42 -4.66
C ILE A 123 11.26 11.42 -3.49
N LYS A 124 12.19 11.53 -2.54
CA LYS A 124 12.21 10.70 -1.32
C LYS A 124 10.90 10.83 -0.53
N PHE A 125 10.40 12.06 -0.39
CA PHE A 125 9.12 12.31 0.27
C PHE A 125 7.96 11.61 -0.46
N ARG A 126 7.87 11.75 -1.79
CA ARG A 126 6.86 11.04 -2.60
C ARG A 126 6.94 9.53 -2.43
N TYR A 127 8.14 8.95 -2.49
CA TYR A 127 8.38 7.52 -2.30
C TYR A 127 7.92 7.05 -0.91
N LYS A 128 8.25 7.81 0.14
CA LYS A 128 7.83 7.52 1.51
C LYS A 128 6.31 7.52 1.65
N VAL A 129 5.64 8.55 1.13
CA VAL A 129 4.19 8.68 1.20
C VAL A 129 3.51 7.57 0.42
N ASN A 130 3.93 7.29 -0.82
CA ASN A 130 3.35 6.23 -1.64
C ASN A 130 3.53 4.85 -0.99
N ARG A 131 4.71 4.55 -0.45
CA ARG A 131 4.95 3.30 0.28
C ARG A 131 4.01 3.15 1.46
N ASN A 132 3.82 4.21 2.26
CA ASN A 132 2.93 4.17 3.41
C ASN A 132 1.47 4.00 2.97
N LEU A 133 1.01 4.74 1.96
CA LEU A 133 -0.36 4.65 1.45
C LEU A 133 -0.68 3.27 0.85
N LEU A 134 0.29 2.62 0.21
CA LEU A 134 0.13 1.26 -0.32
C LEU A 134 0.20 0.20 0.78
N SER A 135 1.05 0.36 1.80
CA SER A 135 1.25 -0.67 2.82
C SER A 135 0.21 -0.61 3.95
N TRP A 136 -0.28 0.59 4.30
CA TRP A 136 -1.21 0.78 5.40
C TRP A 136 -2.52 -0.02 5.29
N PRO A 137 -3.19 -0.11 4.11
CA PRO A 137 -4.38 -0.92 3.95
C PRO A 137 -4.14 -2.41 4.27
N PHE A 138 -2.99 -2.96 3.89
CA PHE A 138 -2.65 -4.35 4.18
C PHE A 138 -2.42 -4.58 5.67
N TYR A 139 -1.69 -3.69 6.34
CA TYR A 139 -1.50 -3.77 7.79
C TYR A 139 -2.84 -3.65 8.52
N LEU A 140 -3.69 -2.71 8.11
CA LEU A 140 -4.99 -2.50 8.73
C LEU A 140 -5.90 -3.73 8.58
N THR A 141 -6.00 -4.27 7.36
CA THR A 141 -6.77 -5.49 7.10
C THR A 141 -6.23 -6.67 7.90
N LEU A 142 -4.91 -6.86 7.95
CA LEU A 142 -4.29 -7.95 8.72
C LEU A 142 -4.61 -7.84 10.22
N VAL A 143 -4.43 -6.64 10.81
CA VAL A 143 -4.70 -6.42 12.25
C VAL A 143 -6.17 -6.69 12.57
N ILE A 144 -7.09 -6.18 11.76
CA ILE A 144 -8.53 -6.35 11.96
C ILE A 144 -8.94 -7.81 11.78
N TRP A 145 -8.37 -8.49 10.79
CA TRP A 145 -8.61 -9.89 10.55
C TRP A 145 -8.13 -10.77 11.71
N MET A 146 -6.91 -10.55 12.20
CA MET A 146 -6.37 -11.26 13.37
C MET A 146 -7.21 -11.00 14.62
N SER A 147 -7.71 -9.77 14.79
CA SER A 147 -8.59 -9.40 15.91
C SER A 147 -9.92 -10.14 15.84
N ASN A 148 -10.52 -10.22 14.64
CA ASN A 148 -11.76 -10.95 14.41
C ASN A 148 -11.58 -12.45 14.63
N LEU A 149 -10.48 -13.04 14.14
CA LEU A 149 -10.14 -14.45 14.40
C LEU A 149 -9.99 -14.75 15.89
N LEU A 150 -9.25 -13.91 16.61
CA LEU A 150 -9.05 -14.07 18.05
C LEU A 150 -10.40 -14.04 18.78
N LEU A 151 -11.29 -13.14 18.37
CA LEU A 151 -12.62 -13.00 18.96
C LEU A 151 -13.49 -14.23 18.70
N ILE A 152 -13.50 -14.79 17.49
CA ILE A 152 -14.17 -16.08 17.20
C ILE A 152 -13.63 -17.19 18.10
N ALA A 153 -12.30 -17.28 18.21
CA ALA A 153 -11.63 -18.33 18.96
C ALA A 153 -11.97 -18.27 20.45
N ILE A 154 -12.01 -17.06 21.03
CA ILE A 154 -12.40 -16.84 22.43
C ILE A 154 -13.88 -17.14 22.67
N LEU A 155 -14.75 -16.81 21.71
CA LEU A 155 -16.18 -17.09 21.81
C LEU A 155 -16.53 -18.58 21.62
N GLY A 156 -15.54 -19.45 21.38
CA GLY A 156 -15.73 -20.90 21.26
C GLY A 156 -16.56 -21.30 20.05
N TRP A 157 -16.66 -20.44 19.04
CA TRP A 157 -17.56 -20.64 17.91
C TRP A 157 -16.93 -21.61 16.90
N HIS A 158 -17.69 -22.64 16.54
CA HIS A 158 -17.27 -23.65 15.58
C HIS A 158 -17.80 -23.26 14.19
N TRP A 159 -16.97 -23.43 13.17
CA TRP A 159 -17.42 -23.22 11.79
C TRP A 159 -18.65 -24.09 11.51
N PRO A 160 -19.69 -23.55 10.85
CA PRO A 160 -20.78 -24.39 10.38
C PRO A 160 -20.23 -25.44 9.41
N GLU A 161 -20.60 -26.69 9.62
CA GLU A 161 -20.25 -27.83 8.75
C GLU A 161 -20.73 -27.63 7.31
#